data_AF-A0A945AMD9-F1
#
_entry.id   AF-A0A945AMD9-F1
#
_cell.length_a   1.000
_cell.length_b   1.000
_cell.length_c   1.000
_cell.angle_alpha   90.00
_cell.angle_beta   90.00
_cell.angle_gamma   90.00
#
_symmetry.space_group_name_H-M   'P 1'
#
loop_
_entity.id
_entity.type
_entity.pdbx_description
1 polymer ?
#
loop_
_entity_poly.entity_id
_entity_poly.type
_entity_poly.pdbx_seq_one_letter_code
_entity_poly.pdbx_strand_id
1 'polypeptide(L)'
;PDKQTPEINHLHIGKIAIPDSYAGLFIDTLIEQTRLDNYLKVIRQNLKLFRIQNQTLHLVYQSAITANSNFQQLLTPKTDNLALEPYQEKLNQALREHDPDWRLSLSNVLRPLFQLAWERSTAKNAIAENRLAIFVANRYVNYYPGSTAHRQKTDTTPKYSVFLYKRIDMAQHFMWSATVTAIGSSQLANILGLEKELNDAKKGSGFSFIDLAADRAGIYFGKQATASPEQALKIQEKMATIENYQAFMPDIRDLPESLTSQAFTEQYQSIHSARYQKVLEDIDQRIAASKIYH
;
A
#
# COMPACT_ATOMS: atom_id res chain seq x y z
N PRO A 1 27.30 -5.30 6.48
CA PRO A 1 27.81 -4.51 5.34
C PRO A 1 27.78 -3.03 5.68
N ASP A 2 28.93 -2.35 5.55
CA ASP A 2 29.04 -0.91 5.78
C ASP A 2 27.94 -0.15 5.02
N LYS A 3 27.27 0.76 5.72
CA LYS A 3 26.20 1.61 5.18
C LYS A 3 26.83 2.72 4.34
N GLN A 4 27.35 2.39 3.15
CA GLN A 4 27.63 3.42 2.16
C GLN A 4 26.30 3.94 1.62
N THR A 5 26.05 5.23 1.83
CA THR A 5 24.96 5.95 1.19
C THR A 5 25.16 5.92 -0.33
N PRO A 6 24.12 5.68 -1.12
CA PRO A 6 24.24 5.68 -2.58
C PRO A 6 24.70 7.07 -3.06
N GLU A 7 25.74 7.09 -3.90
CA GLU A 7 26.25 8.28 -4.58
C GLU A 7 25.58 8.43 -5.96
N ILE A 8 25.18 9.66 -6.30
CA ILE A 8 24.53 9.97 -7.58
C ILE A 8 25.59 10.53 -8.52
N ASN A 9 25.91 9.76 -9.55
CA ASN A 9 26.85 10.16 -10.60
C ASN A 9 26.11 10.37 -11.93
N HIS A 10 26.58 11.33 -12.71
CA HIS A 10 26.08 11.68 -14.05
C HIS A 10 24.61 12.12 -14.10
N LEU A 11 24.20 12.99 -13.18
CA LEU A 11 22.85 13.55 -13.18
C LEU A 11 22.64 14.47 -14.39
N HIS A 12 21.57 14.23 -15.16
CA HIS A 12 21.20 15.07 -16.30
C HIS A 12 19.75 15.53 -16.18
N ILE A 13 19.51 16.79 -16.56
CA ILE A 13 18.17 17.38 -16.64
C ILE A 13 18.01 17.99 -18.02
N GLY A 14 17.24 17.32 -18.88
CA GLY A 14 17.20 17.64 -20.30
C GLY A 14 18.60 17.53 -20.91
N LYS A 15 19.12 18.63 -21.47
CA LYS A 15 20.48 18.71 -22.06
C LYS A 15 21.55 19.18 -21.06
N ILE A 16 21.18 19.44 -19.81
CA ILE A 16 22.08 20.00 -18.81
C ILE A 16 22.66 18.86 -17.98
N ALA A 17 23.98 18.70 -18.00
CA ALA A 17 24.70 17.80 -17.10
C ALA A 17 24.99 18.54 -15.79
N ILE A 18 24.62 17.93 -14.67
CA ILE A 18 24.93 18.42 -13.33
C ILE A 18 26.22 17.71 -12.88
N PRO A 19 27.28 18.45 -12.51
CA PRO A 19 28.50 17.83 -12.02
C PRO A 19 28.26 16.99 -10.76
N ASP A 20 28.95 15.86 -10.62
CA ASP A 20 28.72 14.88 -9.55
C ASP A 20 28.86 15.48 -8.14
N SER A 21 29.76 16.46 -7.96
CA SER A 21 29.93 17.22 -6.72
C SER A 21 28.68 18.00 -6.28
N TYR A 22 27.78 18.29 -7.22
CA TYR A 22 26.54 19.04 -6.99
C TYR A 22 25.29 18.19 -7.19
N ALA A 23 25.40 16.98 -7.75
CA ALA A 23 24.27 16.11 -8.02
C ALA A 23 23.50 15.72 -6.74
N GLY A 24 24.24 15.40 -5.66
CA GLY A 24 23.65 15.12 -4.35
C GLY A 24 22.90 16.34 -3.79
N LEU A 25 23.54 17.51 -3.81
CA LEU A 25 23.00 18.75 -3.26
C LEU A 25 21.76 19.25 -4.05
N PHE A 26 21.77 19.07 -5.37
CA PHE A 26 20.66 19.41 -6.24
C PHE A 26 19.43 18.52 -6.00
N ILE A 27 19.65 17.21 -5.86
CA ILE A 27 18.58 16.27 -5.49
C ILE A 27 18.07 16.57 -4.08
N ASP A 28 18.96 16.79 -3.11
CA ASP A 28 18.56 17.14 -1.74
C ASP A 28 17.72 18.44 -1.72
N THR A 29 18.09 19.45 -2.50
CA THR A 29 17.31 20.71 -2.63
C THR A 29 15.94 20.50 -3.29
N LEU A 30 15.87 19.67 -4.35
CA LEU A 30 14.59 19.32 -4.99
C LEU A 30 13.67 18.53 -4.05
N ILE A 31 14.27 17.65 -3.24
CA ILE A 31 13.57 16.83 -2.26
C ILE A 31 13.01 17.73 -1.15
N GLU A 32 13.81 18.66 -0.61
CA GLU A 32 13.40 19.65 0.39
C GLU A 32 12.28 20.58 -0.10
N GLN A 33 12.26 20.88 -1.41
CA GLN A 33 11.23 21.73 -2.03
C GLN A 33 9.95 20.97 -2.42
N THR A 34 9.93 19.64 -2.28
CA THR A 34 8.75 18.81 -2.59
C THR A 34 8.13 18.20 -1.33
N ARG A 35 6.84 17.87 -1.35
CA ARG A 35 6.15 17.15 -0.25
C ARG A 35 6.69 15.71 -0.03
N LEU A 36 7.74 15.31 -0.75
CA LEU A 36 8.33 13.97 -0.77
C LEU A 36 9.48 13.80 0.23
N ASP A 37 9.92 14.88 0.86
CA ASP A 37 11.12 14.94 1.72
C ASP A 37 11.18 13.83 2.79
N ASN A 38 10.05 13.59 3.47
CA ASN A 38 9.96 12.55 4.50
C ASN A 38 9.96 11.12 3.92
N TYR A 39 9.41 10.93 2.72
CA TYR A 39 9.31 9.61 2.07
C TYR A 39 10.63 9.19 1.41
N LEU A 40 11.33 10.16 0.81
CA LEU A 40 12.59 9.93 0.13
C LEU A 40 13.73 9.62 1.10
N LYS A 41 13.68 10.13 2.34
CA LYS A 41 14.64 9.78 3.40
C LYS A 41 14.61 8.29 3.75
N VAL A 42 13.42 7.67 3.83
CA VAL A 42 13.29 6.24 4.16
C VAL A 42 13.59 5.35 2.95
N ILE A 43 13.27 5.84 1.75
CA ILE A 43 13.73 5.24 0.49
C ILE A 43 15.27 5.24 0.46
N ARG A 44 15.94 6.39 0.67
CA ARG A 44 17.41 6.54 0.72
C ARG A 44 18.08 5.63 1.74
N GLN A 45 17.46 5.42 2.90
CA GLN A 45 18.01 4.56 3.97
C GLN A 45 17.89 3.06 3.69
N ASN A 46 17.01 2.64 2.78
CA ASN A 46 16.74 1.22 2.47
C ASN A 46 17.00 0.88 0.99
N LEU A 47 17.41 1.86 0.20
CA LEU A 47 17.95 1.69 -1.14
C LEU A 47 19.36 1.11 -1.06
N LYS A 48 19.55 -0.07 -1.65
CA LYS A 48 20.87 -0.68 -1.78
C LYS A 48 21.59 -0.28 -3.06
N LEU A 49 20.84 -0.01 -4.13
CA LEU A 49 21.42 0.39 -5.39
C LEU A 49 20.48 1.34 -6.15
N PHE A 50 21.05 2.44 -6.61
CA PHE A 50 20.45 3.37 -7.55
C PHE A 50 21.31 3.32 -8.81
N ARG A 51 20.79 2.74 -9.91
CA ARG A 51 21.53 2.71 -11.17
C ARG A 51 20.61 2.99 -12.34
N ILE A 52 20.95 4.03 -13.10
CA ILE A 52 20.36 4.24 -14.42
C ILE A 52 21.32 3.60 -15.42
N GLN A 53 20.82 2.61 -16.16
CA GLN A 53 21.58 1.94 -17.22
C GLN A 53 20.66 1.80 -18.42
N ASN A 54 21.13 2.15 -19.61
CA ASN A 54 20.35 2.06 -20.87
C ASN A 54 18.97 2.74 -20.81
N GLN A 55 18.88 3.92 -20.20
CA GLN A 55 17.62 4.67 -20.03
C GLN A 55 16.55 3.95 -19.16
N THR A 56 16.90 2.83 -18.53
CA THR A 56 16.06 2.14 -17.55
C THR A 56 16.55 2.41 -16.14
N LEU A 57 15.63 2.79 -15.26
CA LEU A 57 15.88 2.98 -13.83
C LEU A 57 15.88 1.62 -13.14
N HIS A 58 17.04 1.22 -12.62
CA HIS A 58 17.17 0.04 -11.77
C HIS A 58 17.17 0.46 -10.31
N LEU A 59 16.03 0.24 -9.66
CA LEU A 59 15.89 0.36 -8.22
C LEU A 59 16.16 -1.02 -7.61
N VAL A 60 17.10 -1.11 -6.66
CA VAL A 60 17.26 -2.30 -5.82
C VAL A 60 17.00 -1.89 -4.39
N TYR A 61 15.76 -2.09 -3.96
CA TYR A 61 15.30 -1.81 -2.61
C TYR A 61 15.33 -3.08 -1.75
N GLN A 62 15.83 -2.99 -0.50
CA GLN A 62 15.61 -4.07 0.45
C GLN A 62 14.19 -3.91 1.01
N SER A 63 13.27 -4.76 0.55
CA SER A 63 11.88 -4.87 1.00
C SER A 63 11.76 -4.62 2.52
N ALA A 64 11.29 -3.44 2.88
CA ALA A 64 10.90 -3.07 4.25
C ALA A 64 9.56 -3.70 4.67
N ILE A 65 9.01 -4.63 3.88
CA ILE A 65 7.78 -5.37 4.17
C ILE A 65 7.91 -6.11 5.51
N THR A 66 9.14 -6.42 5.95
CA THR A 66 9.42 -6.94 7.29
C THR A 66 10.20 -5.91 8.12
N ALA A 67 9.48 -5.23 9.01
CA ALA A 67 10.00 -4.73 10.29
C ALA A 67 10.94 -3.52 10.30
N ASN A 68 10.49 -2.34 9.84
CA ASN A 68 11.10 -1.08 10.30
C ASN A 68 10.04 -0.15 10.92
N SER A 69 10.14 0.06 12.23
CA SER A 69 9.37 1.04 13.01
C SER A 69 9.42 2.47 12.40
N ASN A 70 10.52 2.80 11.72
CA ASN A 70 10.70 4.08 11.03
C ASN A 70 9.70 4.30 9.87
N PHE A 71 9.31 3.23 9.16
CA PHE A 71 8.31 3.34 8.08
C PHE A 71 6.90 3.51 8.65
N GLN A 72 6.61 2.89 9.80
CA GLN A 72 5.35 3.11 10.50
C GLN A 72 5.18 4.57 10.91
N GLN A 73 6.23 5.18 11.47
CA GLN A 73 6.20 6.59 11.88
C GLN A 73 5.99 7.54 10.69
N LEU A 74 6.50 7.16 9.51
CA LEU A 74 6.28 7.90 8.27
C LEU A 74 4.84 7.77 7.75
N LEU A 75 4.23 6.59 7.92
CA LEU A 75 2.85 6.32 7.52
C LEU A 75 1.82 6.80 8.55
N THR A 76 2.21 7.13 9.78
CA THR A 76 1.28 7.66 10.78
C THR A 76 0.69 8.98 10.24
N PRO A 77 -0.64 9.08 10.11
CA PRO A 77 -1.27 10.34 9.69
C PRO A 77 -0.85 11.48 10.63
N LYS A 78 -0.50 12.65 10.08
CA LYS A 78 -0.15 13.86 10.86
C LYS A 78 -1.39 14.52 11.51
N THR A 79 -2.30 13.70 12.03
CA THR A 79 -3.48 14.10 12.80
C THR A 79 -3.18 13.98 14.28
N ASP A 80 -3.95 14.70 15.09
CA ASP A 80 -3.85 14.66 16.54
C ASP A 80 -3.99 13.21 17.05
N ASN A 81 -3.10 12.77 17.95
CA ASN A 81 -3.08 11.38 18.45
C ASN A 81 -4.43 10.98 19.09
N LEU A 82 -5.18 11.96 19.59
CA LEU A 82 -6.54 11.80 20.14
C LEU A 82 -7.54 11.23 19.12
N ALA A 83 -7.29 11.39 17.82
CA ALA A 83 -8.17 10.86 16.78
C ALA A 83 -7.91 9.37 16.46
N LEU A 84 -6.78 8.80 16.89
CA LEU A 84 -6.43 7.40 16.63
C LEU A 84 -7.14 6.42 17.59
N GLU A 85 -7.31 6.80 18.85
CA GLU A 85 -7.89 5.94 19.89
C GLU A 85 -9.30 5.42 19.53
N PRO A 86 -10.23 6.26 19.03
CA PRO A 86 -11.57 5.79 18.65
C PRO A 86 -11.54 4.70 17.57
N TYR A 87 -10.64 4.80 16.60
CA TYR A 87 -10.51 3.78 15.54
C TYR A 87 -9.88 2.50 16.05
N GLN A 88 -8.89 2.59 16.94
CA GLN A 88 -8.30 1.41 17.57
C GLN A 88 -9.33 0.68 18.43
N GLU A 89 -10.17 1.40 19.17
CA GLU A 89 -11.23 0.80 19.97
C GLU A 89 -12.33 0.18 19.10
N LYS A 90 -12.72 0.86 18.01
CA LYS A 90 -13.68 0.32 17.04
C LYS A 90 -13.18 -0.96 16.38
N LEU A 91 -11.89 -1.03 16.06
CA LEU A 91 -11.26 -2.27 15.60
C LEU A 91 -11.32 -3.34 16.69
N ASN A 92 -10.90 -3.04 17.92
CA ASN A 92 -10.91 -4.01 19.01
C ASN A 92 -12.31 -4.56 19.29
N GLN A 93 -13.34 -3.72 19.20
CA GLN A 93 -14.74 -4.13 19.27
C GLN A 93 -15.07 -5.14 18.16
N ALA A 94 -14.77 -4.83 16.91
CA ALA A 94 -15.02 -5.73 15.78
C ALA A 94 -14.29 -7.08 15.94
N LEU A 95 -13.09 -7.09 16.53
CA LEU A 95 -12.35 -8.31 16.82
C LEU A 95 -12.96 -9.13 17.95
N ARG A 96 -13.55 -8.49 18.98
CA ARG A 96 -14.24 -9.20 20.07
C ARG A 96 -15.58 -9.79 19.62
N GLU A 97 -16.25 -9.14 18.67
CA GLU A 97 -17.52 -9.58 18.09
C GLU A 97 -17.35 -10.64 16.99
N HIS A 98 -16.12 -10.87 16.52
CA HIS A 98 -15.82 -11.84 15.48
C HIS A 98 -15.99 -13.28 16.00
N ASP A 99 -16.71 -14.10 15.23
CA ASP A 99 -16.87 -15.54 15.52
C ASP A 99 -15.54 -16.29 15.29
N PRO A 100 -14.93 -16.87 16.33
CA PRO A 100 -13.64 -17.54 16.21
C PRO A 100 -13.64 -18.77 15.29
N ASP A 101 -14.81 -19.34 14.98
CA ASP A 101 -14.92 -20.49 14.08
C ASP A 101 -14.79 -20.08 12.59
N TRP A 102 -14.85 -18.78 12.29
CA TRP A 102 -14.75 -18.24 10.94
C TRP A 102 -13.47 -17.45 10.69
N ARG A 103 -13.07 -17.38 9.42
CA ARG A 103 -11.96 -16.52 8.99
C ARG A 103 -12.38 -15.06 9.05
N LEU A 104 -11.57 -14.21 9.68
CA LEU A 104 -11.78 -12.77 9.69
C LEU A 104 -11.56 -12.19 8.28
N SER A 105 -12.63 -11.72 7.63
CA SER A 105 -12.51 -11.06 6.32
C SER A 105 -11.95 -9.65 6.47
N LEU A 106 -11.20 -9.18 5.47
CA LEU A 106 -10.82 -7.77 5.37
C LEU A 106 -12.03 -6.82 5.42
N SER A 107 -13.20 -7.25 4.94
CA SER A 107 -14.44 -6.48 5.06
C SER A 107 -14.92 -6.32 6.51
N ASN A 108 -14.72 -7.33 7.37
CA ASN A 108 -15.04 -7.25 8.80
C ASN A 108 -14.11 -6.26 9.55
N VAL A 109 -12.94 -5.96 8.99
CA VAL A 109 -12.03 -4.94 9.52
C VAL A 109 -12.39 -3.55 8.99
N LEU A 110 -12.54 -3.40 7.67
CA LEU A 110 -12.72 -2.09 7.04
C LEU A 110 -14.11 -1.48 7.26
N ARG A 111 -15.17 -2.29 7.19
CA ARG A 111 -16.55 -1.81 7.34
C ARG A 111 -16.77 -1.03 8.65
N PRO A 112 -16.47 -1.56 9.85
CA PRO A 112 -16.70 -0.83 11.09
C PRO A 112 -15.84 0.43 11.23
N LEU A 113 -14.64 0.44 10.65
CA LEU A 113 -13.76 1.61 10.67
C LEU A 113 -14.29 2.72 9.75
N PHE A 114 -14.75 2.37 8.55
CA PHE A 114 -15.35 3.36 7.64
C PHE A 114 -16.75 3.81 8.09
N GLN A 115 -17.48 2.97 8.82
CA GLN A 115 -18.70 3.41 9.51
C GLN A 115 -18.38 4.49 10.54
N LEU A 116 -17.37 4.29 11.39
CA LEU A 116 -16.93 5.31 12.35
C LEU A 116 -16.45 6.59 11.64
N ALA A 117 -15.74 6.44 10.52
CA ALA A 117 -15.32 7.58 9.71
C ALA A 117 -16.53 8.36 9.18
N TRP A 118 -17.58 7.67 8.71
CA TRP A 118 -18.81 8.30 8.25
C TRP A 118 -19.50 9.10 9.37
N GLU A 119 -19.60 8.51 10.57
CA GLU A 119 -20.23 9.13 11.75
C GLU A 119 -19.48 10.39 12.24
N ARG A 120 -18.15 10.42 12.07
CA ARG A 120 -17.29 11.52 12.55
C ARG A 120 -16.98 12.58 11.50
N SER A 121 -17.25 12.27 10.23
CA SER A 121 -16.80 13.12 9.13
C SER A 121 -17.69 14.32 8.92
N THR A 122 -17.01 15.39 8.57
CA THR A 122 -17.53 16.63 7.99
C THR A 122 -16.80 16.85 6.67
N ALA A 123 -17.27 17.79 5.86
CA ALA A 123 -16.56 18.19 4.64
C ALA A 123 -15.11 18.68 4.89
N LYS A 124 -14.74 19.03 6.13
CA LYS A 124 -13.39 19.52 6.46
C LYS A 124 -12.41 18.41 6.84
N ASN A 125 -12.88 17.29 7.38
CA ASN A 125 -12.02 16.22 7.93
C ASN A 125 -12.22 14.84 7.26
N ALA A 126 -13.14 14.67 6.30
CA ALA A 126 -13.42 13.36 5.71
C ALA A 126 -12.17 12.61 5.18
N ILE A 127 -11.26 13.31 4.52
CA ILE A 127 -9.98 12.73 4.04
C ILE A 127 -9.11 12.25 5.22
N ALA A 128 -9.08 13.03 6.31
CA ALA A 128 -8.28 12.69 7.50
C ALA A 128 -8.87 11.47 8.23
N GLU A 129 -10.19 11.41 8.38
CA GLU A 129 -10.91 10.25 8.95
C GLU A 129 -10.66 8.98 8.11
N ASN A 130 -10.69 9.07 6.77
CA ASN A 130 -10.34 7.93 5.90
C ASN A 130 -8.89 7.47 6.05
N ARG A 131 -7.94 8.41 6.19
CA ARG A 131 -6.53 8.07 6.47
C ARG A 131 -6.38 7.33 7.79
N LEU A 132 -7.11 7.73 8.83
CA LEU A 132 -7.09 7.04 10.13
C LEU A 132 -7.65 5.62 10.02
N ALA A 133 -8.80 5.44 9.38
CA ALA A 133 -9.40 4.14 9.14
C ALA A 133 -8.44 3.19 8.39
N ILE A 134 -7.87 3.67 7.28
CA ILE A 134 -6.92 2.90 6.46
C ILE A 134 -5.65 2.56 7.25
N PHE A 135 -5.09 3.53 7.98
CA PHE A 135 -3.88 3.34 8.76
C PHE A 135 -4.07 2.31 9.88
N VAL A 136 -5.16 2.39 10.64
CA VAL A 136 -5.45 1.44 11.73
C VAL A 136 -5.66 0.03 11.19
N ALA A 137 -6.42 -0.10 10.09
CA ALA A 137 -6.59 -1.38 9.41
C ALA A 137 -5.25 -1.97 8.94
N ASN A 138 -4.40 -1.16 8.31
CA ASN A 138 -3.09 -1.62 7.83
C ASN A 138 -2.14 -1.98 8.97
N ARG A 139 -2.13 -1.21 10.05
CA ARG A 139 -1.35 -1.53 11.25
C ARG A 139 -1.73 -2.91 11.79
N TYR A 140 -3.02 -3.24 11.80
CA TYR A 140 -3.47 -4.57 12.22
C TYR A 140 -3.07 -5.66 11.22
N VAL A 141 -3.39 -5.48 9.94
CA VAL A 141 -3.20 -6.48 8.88
C VAL A 141 -1.72 -6.79 8.63
N ASN A 142 -0.86 -5.78 8.57
CA ASN A 142 0.54 -5.91 8.17
C ASN A 142 1.54 -5.96 9.32
N TYR A 143 1.16 -5.51 10.53
CA TYR A 143 2.11 -5.31 11.62
C TYR A 143 1.71 -5.91 12.96
N TYR A 144 0.53 -6.50 13.09
CA TYR A 144 0.19 -7.29 14.28
C TYR A 144 0.69 -8.74 14.12
N PRO A 145 1.36 -9.35 15.13
CA PRO A 145 1.59 -8.90 16.51
C PRO A 145 2.93 -8.18 16.77
N GLY A 146 3.64 -7.68 15.76
CA GLY A 146 5.02 -7.19 15.86
C GLY A 146 5.27 -5.89 16.64
N SER A 147 4.25 -5.29 17.27
CA SER A 147 4.37 -4.06 18.06
C SER A 147 4.08 -4.36 19.53
N THR A 148 5.07 -4.90 20.25
CA THR A 148 5.00 -5.13 21.71
C THR A 148 5.26 -3.86 22.52
N ALA A 149 5.60 -2.75 21.87
CA ALA A 149 6.09 -1.54 22.54
C ALA A 149 5.10 -0.93 23.52
N HIS A 150 3.79 -1.12 23.34
CA HIS A 150 2.73 -0.58 24.23
C HIS A 150 1.72 -1.67 24.63
N ARG A 151 2.19 -2.90 24.88
CA ARG A 151 1.32 -3.97 25.37
C ARG A 151 1.03 -3.71 26.85
N GLN A 152 -0.11 -3.09 27.16
CA GLN A 152 -0.66 -3.21 28.51
C GLN A 152 -0.92 -4.69 28.77
N LYS A 153 -0.48 -5.20 29.93
CA LYS A 153 -0.64 -6.61 30.35
C LYS A 153 -2.09 -7.10 30.38
N THR A 154 -3.06 -6.21 30.18
CA THR A 154 -4.51 -6.40 30.27
C THR A 154 -5.23 -6.43 28.91
N ASP A 155 -4.55 -6.29 27.76
CA ASP A 155 -5.22 -6.37 26.45
C ASP A 155 -5.67 -7.82 26.15
N THR A 156 -6.94 -8.12 26.42
CA THR A 156 -7.59 -9.41 26.18
C THR A 156 -8.22 -9.52 24.79
N THR A 157 -8.01 -8.54 23.90
CA THR A 157 -8.61 -8.52 22.57
C THR A 157 -8.14 -9.72 21.74
N PRO A 158 -9.06 -10.58 21.24
CA PRO A 158 -8.71 -11.68 20.36
C PRO A 158 -8.02 -11.21 19.08
N LYS A 159 -7.16 -12.07 18.50
CA LYS A 159 -6.35 -11.71 17.33
C LYS A 159 -6.49 -12.78 16.26
N TYR A 160 -6.73 -12.34 15.04
CA TYR A 160 -7.00 -13.19 13.90
C TYR A 160 -6.17 -12.73 12.71
N SER A 161 -5.74 -13.68 11.88
CA SER A 161 -5.25 -13.34 10.55
C SER A 161 -6.41 -12.82 9.71
N VAL A 162 -6.15 -11.77 8.94
CA VAL A 162 -7.15 -11.16 8.05
C VAL A 162 -7.03 -11.77 6.66
N PHE A 163 -8.16 -12.12 6.07
CA PHE A 163 -8.22 -12.82 4.79
C PHE A 163 -8.96 -12.01 3.72
N LEU A 164 -8.46 -12.13 2.50
CA LEU A 164 -9.11 -11.74 1.26
C LEU A 164 -8.99 -12.91 0.29
N TYR A 165 -10.11 -13.42 -0.26
CA TYR A 165 -10.12 -14.67 -1.05
C TYR A 165 -9.39 -15.85 -0.38
N LYS A 166 -9.61 -16.06 0.92
CA LYS A 166 -8.95 -17.12 1.73
C LYS A 166 -7.42 -16.99 1.83
N ARG A 167 -6.84 -15.87 1.39
CA ARG A 167 -5.41 -15.56 1.41
C ARG A 167 -5.10 -14.40 2.36
N ILE A 168 -4.04 -14.53 3.16
CA ILE A 168 -3.62 -13.52 4.16
C ILE A 168 -2.80 -12.43 3.48
N ASP A 169 -1.86 -12.85 2.65
CA ASP A 169 -1.02 -12.05 1.79
C ASP A 169 -1.85 -11.10 0.91
N MET A 170 -3.02 -11.54 0.41
CA MET A 170 -3.89 -10.66 -0.38
C MET A 170 -4.44 -9.48 0.42
N ALA A 171 -4.82 -9.70 1.68
CA ALA A 171 -5.23 -8.61 2.56
C ALA A 171 -4.06 -7.67 2.87
N GLN A 172 -2.85 -8.23 3.02
CA GLN A 172 -1.62 -7.48 3.27
C GLN A 172 -1.25 -6.56 2.11
N HIS A 173 -1.21 -7.08 0.88
CA HIS A 173 -1.00 -6.32 -0.35
C HIS A 173 -1.97 -5.15 -0.47
N PHE A 174 -3.28 -5.46 -0.40
CA PHE A 174 -4.31 -4.45 -0.50
C PHE A 174 -4.12 -3.33 0.53
N MET A 175 -3.96 -3.68 1.81
CA MET A 175 -3.88 -2.68 2.88
C MET A 175 -2.60 -1.88 2.87
N TRP A 176 -1.49 -2.50 2.49
CA TRP A 176 -0.21 -1.82 2.33
C TRP A 176 -0.31 -0.75 1.23
N SER A 177 -0.75 -1.18 0.05
CA SER A 177 -0.91 -0.35 -1.13
C SER A 177 -1.92 0.79 -0.93
N ALA A 178 -3.03 0.50 -0.25
CA ALA A 178 -4.02 1.52 0.15
C ALA A 178 -3.43 2.56 1.10
N THR A 179 -2.65 2.12 2.10
CA THR A 179 -2.05 3.00 3.12
C THR A 179 -1.01 3.92 2.51
N VAL A 180 -0.08 3.36 1.73
CA VAL A 180 0.95 4.14 1.03
C VAL A 180 0.29 5.18 0.11
N THR A 181 -0.80 4.82 -0.55
CA THR A 181 -1.53 5.74 -1.44
C THR A 181 -2.29 6.82 -0.66
N ALA A 182 -2.99 6.45 0.41
CA ALA A 182 -3.80 7.39 1.19
C ALA A 182 -2.94 8.42 1.95
N ILE A 183 -1.76 8.02 2.43
CA ILE A 183 -0.85 8.88 3.19
C ILE A 183 0.17 9.58 2.29
N GLY A 184 0.61 8.92 1.20
CA GLY A 184 1.59 9.40 0.22
C GLY A 184 1.02 9.62 -1.19
N SER A 185 1.80 9.27 -2.21
CA SER A 185 1.48 9.41 -3.64
C SER A 185 1.14 8.04 -4.25
N SER A 186 0.08 7.97 -5.06
CA SER A 186 -0.34 6.76 -5.79
C SER A 186 0.73 6.19 -6.73
N GLN A 187 1.63 7.03 -7.23
CA GLN A 187 2.74 6.63 -8.10
C GLN A 187 3.76 5.78 -7.32
N LEU A 188 4.02 6.14 -6.05
CA LEU A 188 4.97 5.41 -5.21
C LEU A 188 4.48 4.00 -4.89
N ALA A 189 3.18 3.84 -4.60
CA ALA A 189 2.60 2.53 -4.29
C ALA A 189 2.69 1.57 -5.50
N ASN A 190 2.39 2.05 -6.72
CA ASN A 190 2.48 1.25 -7.95
C ASN A 190 3.89 0.72 -8.20
N ILE A 191 4.91 1.56 -7.99
CA ILE A 191 6.32 1.18 -8.19
C ILE A 191 6.72 0.11 -7.19
N LEU A 192 6.36 0.27 -5.91
CA LEU A 192 6.72 -0.66 -4.85
C LEU A 192 6.08 -2.04 -5.04
N GLY A 193 4.81 -2.10 -5.44
CA GLY A 193 4.12 -3.36 -5.75
C GLY A 193 4.75 -4.09 -6.93
N LEU A 194 4.95 -3.40 -8.06
CA LEU A 194 5.55 -3.99 -9.26
C LEU A 194 6.97 -4.53 -9.02
N GLU A 195 7.81 -3.80 -8.26
CA GLU A 195 9.17 -4.24 -7.95
C GLU A 195 9.18 -5.50 -7.08
N LYS A 196 8.22 -5.66 -6.16
CA LYS A 196 8.06 -6.89 -5.38
C LYS A 196 7.80 -8.08 -6.32
N GLU A 197 6.81 -7.97 -7.20
CA GLU A 197 6.41 -9.06 -8.09
C GLU A 197 7.55 -9.48 -9.04
N LEU A 198 8.32 -8.51 -9.55
CA LEU A 198 9.50 -8.78 -10.38
C LEU A 198 10.65 -9.45 -9.60
N ASN A 199 10.76 -9.20 -8.29
CA ASN A 199 11.74 -9.86 -7.42
C ASN A 199 11.30 -11.29 -7.07
N ASP A 200 10.01 -11.52 -6.87
CA ASP A 200 9.44 -12.82 -6.53
C ASP A 200 9.52 -13.80 -7.73
N ALA A 201 9.41 -13.27 -8.95
CA ALA A 201 9.74 -13.99 -10.19
C ALA A 201 11.16 -14.58 -10.21
N LYS A 202 12.12 -13.97 -9.48
CA LYS A 202 13.53 -14.38 -9.41
C LYS A 202 13.84 -15.27 -8.20
N LYS A 203 13.03 -15.21 -7.14
CA LYS A 203 13.27 -15.89 -5.85
C LYS A 203 12.51 -17.21 -5.67
N GLY A 204 11.78 -17.64 -6.70
CA GLY A 204 11.17 -18.97 -6.79
C GLY A 204 9.68 -19.04 -6.46
N SER A 205 9.08 -18.00 -5.85
CA SER A 205 7.61 -17.91 -5.67
C SER A 205 6.86 -17.57 -6.97
N GLY A 206 7.54 -16.91 -7.92
CA GLY A 206 6.97 -16.55 -9.22
C GLY A 206 6.22 -15.22 -9.22
N PHE A 207 6.05 -14.62 -10.40
CA PHE A 207 5.24 -13.42 -10.62
C PHE A 207 3.75 -13.76 -10.47
N SER A 208 2.98 -12.90 -9.79
CA SER A 208 1.56 -13.12 -9.53
C SER A 208 0.70 -11.93 -9.98
N PHE A 209 -0.17 -12.14 -10.98
CA PHE A 209 -1.18 -11.13 -11.32
C PHE A 209 -2.26 -11.01 -10.24
N ILE A 210 -2.43 -12.04 -9.41
CA ILE A 210 -3.31 -12.01 -8.25
C ILE A 210 -2.79 -10.99 -7.21
N ASP A 211 -1.49 -11.05 -6.91
CA ASP A 211 -0.84 -10.14 -5.96
C ASP A 211 -0.86 -8.71 -6.52
N LEU A 212 -0.59 -8.55 -7.82
CA LEU A 212 -0.67 -7.28 -8.51
C LEU A 212 -2.10 -6.71 -8.52
N ALA A 213 -3.12 -7.54 -8.68
CA ALA A 213 -4.52 -7.08 -8.63
C ALA A 213 -4.90 -6.60 -7.22
N ALA A 214 -4.43 -7.27 -6.16
CA ALA A 214 -4.64 -6.82 -4.79
C ALA A 214 -3.94 -5.48 -4.52
N ASP A 215 -2.70 -5.30 -5.00
CA ASP A 215 -1.99 -4.03 -4.90
C ASP A 215 -2.73 -2.91 -5.63
N ARG A 216 -3.13 -3.14 -6.89
CA ARG A 216 -3.84 -2.14 -7.69
C ARG A 216 -5.20 -1.78 -7.10
N ALA A 217 -5.94 -2.75 -6.56
CA ALA A 217 -7.20 -2.50 -5.87
C ALA A 217 -6.97 -1.65 -4.62
N GLY A 218 -5.92 -1.95 -3.84
CA GLY A 218 -5.49 -1.13 -2.70
C GLY A 218 -5.15 0.31 -3.11
N ILE A 219 -4.37 0.50 -4.17
CA ILE A 219 -4.01 1.82 -4.71
C ILE A 219 -5.25 2.60 -5.12
N TYR A 220 -6.15 1.97 -5.88
CA TYR A 220 -7.37 2.60 -6.34
C TYR A 220 -8.27 2.98 -5.15
N PHE A 221 -8.43 2.09 -4.17
CA PHE A 221 -9.14 2.37 -2.92
C PHE A 221 -8.57 3.56 -2.17
N GLY A 222 -7.26 3.56 -1.90
CA GLY A 222 -6.58 4.68 -1.21
C GLY A 222 -6.76 6.00 -1.97
N LYS A 223 -6.62 5.97 -3.30
CA LYS A 223 -6.83 7.15 -4.16
C LYS A 223 -8.24 7.70 -4.04
N GLN A 224 -9.27 6.85 -4.17
CA GLN A 224 -10.67 7.26 -4.08
C GLN A 224 -11.02 7.76 -2.68
N ALA A 225 -10.55 7.07 -1.64
CA ALA A 225 -10.79 7.44 -0.24
C ALA A 225 -10.21 8.82 0.13
N THR A 226 -9.24 9.34 -0.63
CA THR A 226 -8.59 10.63 -0.35
C THR A 226 -8.64 11.64 -1.50
N ALA A 227 -9.43 11.38 -2.56
CA ALA A 227 -9.42 12.21 -3.78
C ALA A 227 -9.95 13.63 -3.54
N SER A 228 -11.08 13.75 -2.85
CA SER A 228 -11.67 15.01 -2.40
C SER A 228 -12.52 14.75 -1.15
N PRO A 229 -12.92 15.78 -0.39
CA PRO A 229 -13.83 15.58 0.74
C PRO A 229 -15.16 14.93 0.35
N GLU A 230 -15.74 15.29 -0.79
CA GLU A 230 -16.99 14.74 -1.29
C GLU A 230 -16.84 13.26 -1.65
N GLN A 231 -15.75 12.90 -2.35
CA GLN A 231 -15.46 11.51 -2.68
C GLN A 231 -15.14 10.69 -1.43
N ALA A 232 -14.41 11.27 -0.47
CA ALA A 232 -14.11 10.62 0.80
C ALA A 232 -15.38 10.27 1.58
N LEU A 233 -16.35 11.19 1.67
CA LEU A 233 -17.66 10.95 2.29
C LEU A 233 -18.45 9.86 1.56
N LYS A 234 -18.47 9.87 0.22
CA LYS A 234 -19.13 8.81 -0.57
C LYS A 234 -18.54 7.43 -0.31
N ILE A 235 -17.22 7.32 -0.25
CA ILE A 235 -16.54 6.05 0.05
C ILE A 235 -16.91 5.58 1.46
N GLN A 236 -16.98 6.47 2.45
CA GLN A 236 -17.40 6.12 3.81
C GLN A 236 -18.81 5.54 3.85
N GLU A 237 -19.78 6.23 3.23
CA GLU A 237 -21.18 5.79 3.14
C GLU A 237 -21.30 4.41 2.48
N LYS A 238 -20.63 4.20 1.34
CA LYS A 238 -20.63 2.93 0.62
C LYS A 238 -19.96 1.83 1.45
N MET A 239 -18.81 2.11 2.06
CA MET A 239 -18.07 1.14 2.88
C MET A 239 -18.81 0.75 4.15
N ALA A 240 -19.58 1.64 4.76
CA ALA A 240 -20.38 1.35 5.96
C ALA A 240 -21.47 0.29 5.70
N THR A 241 -21.92 0.18 4.44
CA THR A 241 -23.05 -0.67 4.03
C THR A 241 -22.66 -1.93 3.26
N ILE A 242 -21.36 -2.21 3.07
CA ILE A 242 -20.91 -3.41 2.36
C ILE A 242 -21.28 -4.69 3.10
N GLU A 243 -21.65 -5.72 2.34
CA GLU A 243 -21.91 -7.05 2.88
C GLU A 243 -20.61 -7.87 3.01
N ASN A 244 -19.69 -7.72 2.06
CA ASN A 244 -18.46 -8.49 1.99
C ASN A 244 -17.39 -7.76 1.17
N TYR A 245 -16.20 -8.36 1.08
CA TYR A 245 -15.03 -7.78 0.43
C TYR A 245 -15.15 -7.62 -1.09
N GLN A 246 -16.08 -8.31 -1.76
CA GLN A 246 -16.29 -8.20 -3.21
C GLN A 246 -16.84 -6.82 -3.60
N ALA A 247 -17.28 -6.02 -2.62
CA ALA A 247 -17.68 -4.64 -2.85
C ALA A 247 -16.50 -3.74 -3.26
N PHE A 248 -15.26 -4.08 -2.87
CA PHE A 248 -14.05 -3.29 -3.12
C PHE A 248 -12.87 -4.07 -3.71
N MET A 249 -12.99 -5.40 -3.81
CA MET A 249 -12.00 -6.26 -4.45
C MET A 249 -12.70 -7.11 -5.51
N PRO A 250 -12.35 -6.97 -6.81
CA PRO A 250 -12.97 -7.76 -7.86
C PRO A 250 -12.61 -9.24 -7.77
N ASP A 251 -13.26 -10.08 -8.58
CA ASP A 251 -12.81 -11.46 -8.75
C ASP A 251 -11.49 -11.52 -9.51
N ILE A 252 -10.55 -12.24 -8.92
CA ILE A 252 -9.14 -12.35 -9.33
C ILE A 252 -8.71 -13.81 -9.45
N ARG A 253 -9.59 -14.78 -9.18
CA ARG A 253 -9.24 -16.21 -9.11
C ARG A 253 -8.87 -16.81 -10.47
N ASP A 254 -9.20 -16.12 -11.55
CA ASP A 254 -8.88 -16.47 -12.93
C ASP A 254 -7.56 -15.85 -13.42
N LEU A 255 -6.91 -15.00 -12.61
CA LEU A 255 -5.66 -14.36 -12.99
C LEU A 255 -4.47 -15.32 -12.86
N PRO A 256 -3.47 -15.23 -13.76
CA PRO A 256 -2.29 -16.09 -13.70
C PRO A 256 -1.42 -15.80 -12.46
N GLU A 257 -0.94 -16.86 -11.81
CA GLU A 257 -0.03 -16.77 -10.68
C GLU A 257 1.14 -17.76 -10.78
N SER A 258 2.14 -17.60 -9.91
CA SER A 258 3.33 -18.46 -9.82
C SER A 258 4.12 -18.59 -11.14
N LEU A 259 4.17 -17.51 -11.93
CA LEU A 259 4.92 -17.50 -13.19
C LEU A 259 6.42 -17.38 -12.91
N THR A 260 7.22 -18.36 -13.32
CA THR A 260 8.68 -18.23 -13.28
C THR A 260 9.16 -17.08 -14.16
N SER A 261 10.38 -16.58 -13.93
CA SER A 261 10.96 -15.56 -14.82
C SER A 261 10.97 -15.99 -16.30
N GLN A 262 11.22 -17.27 -16.57
CA GLN A 262 11.18 -17.83 -17.92
C GLN A 262 9.75 -17.82 -18.48
N ALA A 263 8.77 -18.36 -17.73
CA ALA A 263 7.37 -18.41 -18.17
C ALA A 263 6.79 -17.01 -18.38
N PHE A 264 7.13 -16.05 -17.50
CA PHE A 264 6.75 -14.65 -17.67
C PHE A 264 7.34 -14.06 -18.96
N THR A 265 8.63 -14.29 -19.22
CA THR A 265 9.29 -13.77 -20.43
C THR A 265 8.73 -14.42 -21.70
N GLU A 266 8.48 -15.72 -21.69
CA GLU A 266 7.91 -16.43 -22.84
C GLU A 266 6.49 -15.98 -23.16
N GLN A 267 5.65 -15.80 -22.13
CA GLN A 267 4.24 -15.45 -22.31
C GLN A 267 4.03 -13.94 -22.49
N TYR A 268 4.73 -13.11 -21.73
CA TYR A 268 4.49 -11.68 -21.63
C TYR A 268 5.64 -10.82 -22.16
N GLN A 269 6.82 -11.37 -22.45
CA GLN A 269 8.02 -10.68 -22.95
C GLN A 269 8.60 -9.63 -21.99
N SER A 270 7.82 -8.61 -21.65
CA SER A 270 8.16 -7.57 -20.68
C SER A 270 6.90 -6.93 -20.10
N ILE A 271 7.08 -6.12 -19.06
CA ILE A 271 6.03 -5.28 -18.50
C ILE A 271 5.51 -4.21 -19.48
N HIS A 272 6.16 -3.99 -20.62
CA HIS A 272 5.73 -3.03 -21.64
C HIS A 272 5.02 -3.70 -22.82
N SER A 273 4.86 -5.03 -22.80
CA SER A 273 4.19 -5.72 -23.90
C SER A 273 2.69 -5.45 -23.91
N ALA A 274 2.09 -5.45 -25.10
CA ALA A 274 0.65 -5.30 -25.25
C ALA A 274 -0.13 -6.39 -24.49
N ARG A 275 0.40 -7.61 -24.42
CA ARG A 275 -0.26 -8.71 -23.70
C ARG A 275 -0.28 -8.50 -22.20
N TYR A 276 0.83 -8.02 -21.62
CA TYR A 276 0.89 -7.67 -20.20
C TYR A 276 -0.05 -6.50 -19.88
N GLN A 277 0.01 -5.44 -20.69
CA GLN A 277 -0.84 -4.25 -20.51
C GLN A 277 -2.33 -4.59 -20.61
N LYS A 278 -2.72 -5.50 -21.52
CA LYS A 278 -4.11 -5.95 -21.63
C LYS A 278 -4.64 -6.64 -20.37
N VAL A 279 -3.79 -7.41 -19.66
CA VAL A 279 -4.18 -8.01 -18.37
C VAL A 279 -4.33 -6.93 -17.31
N LEU A 280 -3.45 -5.91 -17.30
CA LEU A 280 -3.58 -4.78 -16.39
C LEU A 280 -4.85 -3.96 -16.64
N GLU A 281 -5.17 -3.69 -17.90
CA GLU A 281 -6.39 -2.97 -18.28
C GLU A 281 -7.64 -3.73 -17.83
N ASP A 282 -7.67 -5.05 -17.99
CA ASP A 282 -8.76 -5.90 -17.48
C ASP A 282 -8.88 -5.80 -15.95
N ILE A 283 -7.76 -5.94 -15.23
CA ILE A 283 -7.72 -5.77 -13.76
C ILE A 283 -8.26 -4.39 -13.35
N ASP A 284 -7.81 -3.33 -14.01
CA ASP A 284 -8.22 -1.96 -13.70
C ASP A 284 -9.70 -1.73 -13.97
N GLN A 285 -10.25 -2.28 -15.05
CA GLN A 285 -11.67 -2.20 -15.38
C GLN A 285 -12.51 -2.91 -14.31
N ARG A 286 -12.09 -4.11 -13.89
CA ARG A 286 -12.76 -4.86 -12.81
C ARG A 286 -12.74 -4.09 -11.49
N ILE A 287 -11.60 -3.49 -11.14
CA ILE A 287 -11.47 -2.66 -9.93
C ILE A 287 -12.41 -1.46 -10.02
N ALA A 288 -12.37 -0.70 -11.12
CA ALA A 288 -13.18 0.50 -11.30
C ALA A 288 -14.69 0.20 -11.24
N ALA A 289 -15.11 -0.99 -11.68
CA ALA A 289 -16.50 -1.45 -11.64
C ALA A 289 -16.99 -1.92 -10.24
N SER A 290 -16.12 -1.91 -9.23
CA SER A 290 -16.47 -2.37 -7.87
C SER A 290 -17.54 -1.46 -7.25
N LYS A 291 -18.47 -2.07 -6.49
CA LYS A 291 -19.68 -1.42 -5.97
C LYS A 291 -19.43 -0.14 -5.17
N ILE A 292 -18.29 -0.04 -4.48
CA ILE A 292 -18.00 1.14 -3.65
C ILE A 292 -17.65 2.39 -4.47
N TYR A 293 -17.45 2.27 -5.79
CA TYR A 293 -17.06 3.38 -6.67
C TYR A 293 -18.23 3.93 -7.50
N HIS A 294 -19.44 3.38 -7.35
CA HIS A 294 -20.65 3.74 -8.10
C HIS A 294 -21.85 3.98 -7.17
#